data_AF-E3N3E1-F1
#
_entry.id   AF-E3N3E1-F1
#
_cell.length_a   1.000
_cell.length_b   1.000
_cell.length_c   1.000
_cell.angle_alpha   90.00
_cell.angle_beta   90.00
_cell.angle_gamma   90.00
#
_symmetry.space_group_name_H-M   'P 1'
#
loop_
_entity.id
_entity.type
_entity.pdbx_description
1 polymer ?
#
loop_
_entity_poly.entity_id
_entity_poly.type
_entity_poly.pdbx_seq_one_letter_code
_entity_poly.pdbx_strand_id
1 'polypeptide(L)'
;MSSPFPLLRLPGLVLYESHLENMDLDAILKTWKAGKLPNLNFLWLDSLRMTDNGATILGMNSRELNGVVIQTDDGSKKAIINTGVRCIEMSVTPSE
;
A
#
# COMPACT_ATOMS: atom_id res chain seq x y z
N MET A 1 0.87 -21.01 -13.66
CA MET A 1 1.04 -19.65 -14.20
C MET A 1 2.20 -19.02 -13.45
N SER A 2 3.35 -18.87 -14.11
CA SER A 2 4.56 -18.30 -13.50
C SER A 2 4.39 -16.78 -13.36
N SER A 3 4.60 -16.24 -12.16
CA SER A 3 4.58 -14.80 -11.91
C SER A 3 5.76 -14.12 -12.63
N PRO A 4 5.55 -13.00 -13.37
CA PRO A 4 6.61 -12.36 -14.12
C PRO A 4 7.09 -11.11 -13.39
N PHE A 5 7.76 -11.25 -12.24
CA PHE A 5 8.39 -10.09 -11.60
C PHE A 5 9.81 -10.43 -11.16
N PRO A 6 10.84 -9.78 -11.73
CA PRO A 6 12.22 -9.97 -11.30
C PRO A 6 12.37 -9.40 -9.89
N LEU A 7 12.60 -10.30 -8.93
CA LEU A 7 12.83 -10.00 -7.52
C LEU A 7 14.16 -9.25 -7.34
N LEU A 8 14.22 -7.97 -7.68
CA LEU A 8 15.10 -7.04 -6.99
C LEU A 8 14.55 -6.92 -5.57
N ARG A 9 15.14 -7.70 -4.66
CA ARG A 9 14.74 -7.83 -3.25
C ARG A 9 14.87 -6.51 -2.50
N LEU A 10 13.92 -5.59 -2.69
CA LEU A 10 13.59 -4.62 -1.67
C LEU A 10 12.90 -5.40 -0.52
N PRO A 11 13.15 -5.07 0.76
CA PRO A 11 12.37 -5.60 1.85
C PRO A 11 10.90 -5.23 1.62
N GLY A 12 10.13 -6.23 1.21
CA GLY A 12 8.75 -6.10 0.74
C GLY A 12 7.86 -7.07 1.48
N LEU A 13 6.71 -6.57 1.92
CA LEU A 13 5.69 -7.37 2.56
C LEU A 13 4.67 -7.79 1.50
N VAL A 14 4.52 -9.09 1.28
CA VAL A 14 3.50 -9.66 0.40
C VAL A 14 2.54 -10.46 1.25
N LEU A 15 1.27 -10.07 1.24
CA LEU A 15 0.21 -10.74 1.99
C LEU A 15 -0.82 -11.30 1.01
N TYR A 16 -1.04 -12.62 1.07
CA TYR A 16 -2.00 -13.37 0.26
C TYR A 16 -3.20 -13.78 1.10
N GLU A 17 -4.39 -13.82 0.51
CA GLU A 17 -5.66 -14.24 1.15
C GLU A 17 -5.90 -13.64 2.53
N SER A 18 -5.37 -12.43 2.74
CA SER A 18 -5.40 -11.83 4.06
C SER A 18 -6.78 -11.27 4.32
N HIS A 19 -7.32 -11.53 5.50
CA HIS A 19 -8.58 -10.96 5.98
C HIS A 19 -8.46 -9.45 6.29
N LEU A 20 -7.53 -8.75 5.64
CA LEU A 20 -7.31 -7.32 5.82
C LEU A 20 -8.43 -6.54 5.14
N GLU A 21 -9.02 -5.64 5.90
CA GLU A 21 -10.07 -4.74 5.45
C GLU A 21 -9.48 -3.36 5.09
N ASN A 22 -10.31 -2.49 4.54
CA ASN A 22 -9.92 -1.10 4.22
C ASN A 22 -9.38 -0.36 5.45
N MET A 23 -9.89 -0.68 6.66
CA MET A 23 -9.43 -0.09 7.91
C MET A 23 -8.00 -0.51 8.28
N ASP A 24 -7.63 -1.76 8.03
CA ASP A 24 -6.27 -2.23 8.30
C ASP A 24 -5.27 -1.57 7.35
N LEU A 25 -5.64 -1.44 6.07
CA LEU A 25 -4.83 -0.72 5.11
C LEU A 25 -4.66 0.76 5.50
N ASP A 26 -5.72 1.43 5.93
CA ASP A 26 -5.66 2.81 6.42
C ASP A 26 -4.70 2.94 7.62
N ALA A 27 -4.76 2.00 8.57
CA ALA A 27 -3.85 1.97 9.70
C ALA A 27 -2.39 1.74 9.28
N ILE A 28 -2.13 0.83 8.33
CA ILE A 28 -0.78 0.57 7.79
C ILE A 28 -0.22 1.82 7.11
N LEU A 29 -1.00 2.47 6.24
CA LEU A 29 -0.56 3.66 5.51
C LEU A 29 -0.31 4.85 6.45
N LYS A 30 -1.18 5.08 7.45
CA LYS A 30 -0.95 6.10 8.49
C LYS A 30 0.32 5.81 9.31
N THR A 31 0.53 4.55 9.67
CA THR A 31 1.73 4.12 10.42
C THR A 31 3.00 4.31 9.58
N TRP A 32 2.94 4.02 8.28
CA TRP A 32 4.03 4.28 7.35
C TRP A 32 4.32 5.78 7.20
N LYS A 33 3.29 6.61 7.00
CA LYS A 33 3.45 8.08 6.91
C LYS A 33 4.11 8.66 8.16
N ALA A 34 3.76 8.16 9.34
CA ALA A 34 4.38 8.55 10.61
C ALA A 34 5.84 8.05 10.78
N GLY A 35 6.42 7.37 9.79
CA GLY A 35 7.80 6.87 9.82
C GLY A 35 8.01 5.63 10.68
N LYS A 36 6.94 5.01 11.20
CA LYS A 36 7.03 3.85 12.11
C LYS A 36 7.28 2.52 11.40
N LEU A 37 7.25 2.51 10.06
CA LEU A 37 7.58 1.35 9.22
C LEU A 37 8.78 1.68 8.30
N PRO A 38 9.96 1.99 8.85
CA PRO A 38 11.08 2.52 8.08
C PRO A 38 11.64 1.55 7.04
N ASN A 39 11.40 0.24 7.21
CA ASN A 39 11.88 -0.82 6.32
C ASN A 39 10.85 -1.27 5.28
N LEU A 40 9.63 -0.72 5.31
CA LEU A 40 8.60 -1.07 4.33
C LEU A 40 8.87 -0.30 3.05
N ASN A 41 9.44 -0.98 2.06
CA ASN A 41 9.71 -0.40 0.73
C ASN A 41 8.70 -0.86 -0.34
N PHE A 42 8.02 -1.98 -0.08
CA PHE A 42 7.02 -2.54 -0.96
C PHE A 42 5.93 -3.22 -0.14
N LEU A 43 4.68 -3.02 -0.51
CA LEU A 43 3.52 -3.71 0.05
C LEU A 43 2.66 -4.20 -1.11
N TRP A 44 2.43 -5.51 -1.15
CA TRP A 44 1.44 -6.11 -2.03
C TRP A 44 0.40 -6.83 -1.20
N LEU A 45 -0.84 -6.41 -1.34
CA LEU A 45 -1.99 -7.04 -0.73
C LEU A 45 -2.83 -7.65 -1.84
N ASP A 46 -2.88 -8.98 -1.86
CA ASP A 46 -3.76 -9.72 -2.75
C ASP A 46 -5.03 -10.13 -2.00
N SER A 47 -6.15 -10.17 -2.71
CA SER A 47 -7.44 -10.59 -2.17
C SER A 47 -7.95 -9.73 -1.00
N LEU A 48 -7.76 -8.41 -1.06
CA LEU A 48 -8.52 -7.53 -0.16
C LEU A 48 -10.00 -7.82 -0.37
N ARG A 49 -10.69 -8.15 0.71
CA ARG A 49 -12.14 -7.91 0.78
C ARG A 49 -12.30 -6.40 0.82
N MET A 50 -12.17 -5.75 -0.33
CA MET A 50 -12.60 -4.37 -0.53
C MET A 50 -14.13 -4.39 -0.43
N THR A 51 -14.60 -4.43 0.81
CA THR A 51 -16.00 -4.23 1.13
C THR A 51 -16.29 -2.77 0.84
N ASP A 52 -17.22 -2.52 -0.08
CA ASP A 52 -17.71 -1.16 -0.40
C ASP A 52 -18.64 -0.66 0.71
N ASN A 53 -18.16 -0.74 1.96
CA ASN A 53 -18.91 -0.39 3.15
C ASN A 53 -18.83 1.12 3.44
N GLY A 54 -18.39 1.93 2.47
CA GLY A 54 -18.09 3.35 2.67
C GLY A 54 -16.82 3.63 3.49
N ALA A 55 -16.02 2.61 3.81
CA ALA A 55 -14.75 2.80 4.50
C ALA A 55 -13.73 3.47 3.57
N THR A 56 -13.18 4.61 4.01
CA THR A 56 -12.18 5.37 3.27
C THR A 56 -10.77 5.02 3.73
N ILE A 57 -9.83 5.02 2.79
CA ILE A 57 -8.40 4.80 3.04
C ILE A 57 -7.74 6.17 2.89
N LEU A 58 -7.14 6.69 3.97
CA LEU A 58 -6.63 8.06 4.04
C LEU A 58 -7.67 9.14 3.68
N GLY A 59 -8.95 8.86 3.91
CA GLY A 59 -10.06 9.75 3.53
C GLY A 59 -10.48 9.66 2.05
N MET A 60 -9.91 8.75 1.28
CA MET A 60 -10.19 8.53 -0.14
C MET A 60 -10.92 7.21 -0.38
N ASN A 61 -11.69 7.12 -1.47
CA ASN A 61 -12.24 5.84 -1.95
C ASN A 61 -11.21 5.06 -2.79
N SER A 62 -11.51 3.79 -3.12
CA SER A 62 -10.61 2.90 -3.88
C SER A 62 -10.15 3.47 -5.23
N ARG A 63 -11.03 4.19 -5.94
CA ARG A 63 -10.72 4.79 -7.25
C ARG A 63 -9.85 6.02 -7.11
N GLU A 64 -10.14 6.86 -6.11
CA GLU A 64 -9.35 8.05 -5.79
C GLU A 64 -7.96 7.69 -5.30
N LEU A 65 -7.81 6.58 -4.60
CA LEU A 65 -6.53 6.09 -4.09
C LEU A 65 -5.59 5.60 -5.21
N ASN A 66 -6.13 5.22 -6.37
CA ASN A 66 -5.32 4.69 -7.46
C ASN A 66 -4.39 5.76 -8.06
N GLY A 67 -3.09 5.50 -8.07
CA GLY A 67 -2.06 6.42 -8.55
C GLY A 67 -1.72 7.54 -7.55
N VAL A 68 -2.20 7.47 -6.31
CA VAL A 68 -1.90 8.51 -5.30
C VAL A 68 -0.46 8.38 -4.84
N VAL A 69 0.21 9.53 -4.77
CA VAL A 69 1.53 9.67 -4.16
C VAL A 69 1.37 10.19 -2.74
N ILE A 70 1.82 9.42 -1.76
CA ILE A 70 1.92 9.82 -0.36
C ILE A 70 3.38 10.04 0.04
N GLN A 71 3.61 10.87 1.05
CA GLN A 71 4.94 11.17 1.59
C GLN A 71 4.93 10.95 3.10
N THR A 72 6.06 10.52 3.66
CA THR A 72 6.27 10.46 5.11
C THR A 72 6.24 11.86 5.71
N ASP A 73 5.84 11.96 6.98
CA ASP A 73 5.70 13.25 7.67
C ASP A 73 7.05 13.97 7.84
N ASP A 74 8.15 13.23 7.87
CA ASP A 74 9.52 13.74 7.87
C ASP A 74 10.05 14.13 6.48
N GLY A 75 9.25 13.88 5.44
CA GLY A 75 9.58 14.17 4.05
C GLY A 75 10.55 13.20 3.36
N SER A 76 11.13 12.22 4.08
CA SER A 76 12.27 11.39 3.61
C SER A 76 11.93 10.35 2.54
N LYS A 77 10.66 9.96 2.42
CA LYS A 77 10.23 8.92 1.48
C LYS A 77 8.88 9.26 0.87
N LYS A 78 8.70 8.86 -0.37
CA LYS A 78 7.42 8.92 -1.08
C LYS A 78 6.99 7.50 -1.44
N ALA A 79 5.68 7.29 -1.58
CA ALA A 79 5.16 6.03 -2.06
C ALA A 79 4.02 6.26 -3.05
N ILE A 80 3.97 5.43 -4.07
CA ILE A 80 2.87 5.39 -5.04
C ILE A 80 1.97 4.23 -4.67
N ILE A 81 0.67 4.48 -4.57
CA ILE A 81 -0.34 3.47 -4.30
C ILE A 81 -1.11 3.19 -5.60
N ASN A 82 -1.15 1.93 -6.01
CA ASN A 82 -1.95 1.48 -7.14
C ASN A 82 -3.02 0.51 -6.64
N THR A 83 -4.25 0.68 -7.10
CA THR A 83 -5.36 -0.22 -6.80
C THR A 83 -5.74 -0.98 -8.07
N GLY A 84 -5.81 -2.31 -7.96
CA GLY A 84 -6.25 -3.21 -9.01
C GLY A 84 -7.55 -3.92 -8.62
N VAL A 85 -7.99 -4.85 -9.46
CA VAL A 85 -9.17 -5.67 -9.14
C VAL A 85 -8.81 -6.61 -7.98
N ARG A 86 -9.23 -6.25 -6.76
CA ARG A 86 -8.99 -6.97 -5.49
C ARG A 86 -7.55 -6.98 -4.98
N CYS A 87 -6.66 -6.20 -5.58
CA CYS A 87 -5.29 -6.06 -5.10
C CYS A 87 -4.92 -4.59 -4.88
N ILE A 88 -3.99 -4.37 -3.96
CA ILE A 88 -3.40 -3.06 -3.70
C ILE A 88 -1.88 -3.22 -3.66
N GLU A 89 -1.21 -2.33 -4.35
CA GLU A 89 0.23 -2.25 -4.40
C GLU A 89 0.66 -0.89 -3.88
N MET A 90 1.69 -0.87 -3.04
CA MET A 90 2.38 0.34 -2.65
C MET A 90 3.88 0.16 -2.85
N SER A 91 4.47 1.10 -3.58
CA SER A 91 5.89 1.12 -3.91
C SER A 91 6.54 2.38 -3.35
N VAL A 92 7.58 2.22 -2.53
CA VAL A 92 8.31 3.35 -1.94
C VAL A 92 9.47 3.76 -2.83
N THR A 93 9.58 5.06 -3.07
CA THR A 93 10.70 5.73 -3.71
C THR A 93 11.36 6.67 -2.70
N PRO A 94 12.70 6.67 -2.55
CA PRO A 94 13.40 7.70 -1.78
C PRO A 94 12.99 9.09 -2.26
N SER A 95 12.83 10.06 -1.35
CA SER A 95 12.79 11.46 -1.77
C SER A 95 14.22 11.92 -2.13
N GLU A 96 14.35 12.77 -3.14
CA GLU A 96 15.59 13.53 -3.38
C GLU A 96 15.96 14.42 -2.19
#